data_AF-S9TNR2-F1
#
_entry.id   AF-S9TNR2-F1
#
_cell.length_a   1.000
_cell.length_b   1.000
_cell.length_c   1.000
_cell.angle_alpha   90.00
_cell.angle_beta   90.00
_cell.angle_gamma   90.00
#
_symmetry.space_group_name_H-M   'P 1'
#
loop_
_entity.id
_entity.type
_entity.pdbx_description
1 polymer ?
#
loop_
_entity_poly.entity_id
_entity_poly.type
_entity_poly.pdbx_seq_one_letter_code
_entity_poly.pdbx_strand_id
1 'polypeptide(L)'
;MRLLLLPVALLIVAFTTGLVWQVGFGFYPLEAASWIWVQDYLRAYHQLPLFLTVSLFGVAAALIILIVLLQALASRIGGRTTHGGRDDTTLHGSARWATQADVKQSGLMGKTGVVVGGWPGLTGKVRTLRHDGPEHVLAFAPTRSGKGVGLVLPTLLSWPGSVLVLDIKGENWRMTSGWRAAQGQRILKFDPTAESGGLRFNPLAEIRSSVSSGASSAGSRWAGGLVIGGSSRFRALPPEYHAEGRKTWALPTPTRGPRPLEPASIGSGSRGCAPGGDGQSP
;
A
#
# COMPACT_ATOMS: atom_id res chain seq x y z
N MET A 1 -13.33 -21.22 4.15
CA MET A 1 -14.66 -20.71 4.57
C MET A 1 -15.69 -20.59 3.43
N ARG A 2 -15.29 -20.47 2.15
CA ARG A 2 -16.23 -20.34 1.01
C ARG A 2 -17.01 -21.62 0.64
N LEU A 3 -16.45 -22.82 0.89
CA LEU A 3 -17.10 -24.09 0.51
C LEU A 3 -18.23 -24.54 1.45
N LEU A 4 -18.31 -24.04 2.69
CA LEU A 4 -19.27 -24.52 3.70
C LEU A 4 -20.63 -23.79 3.65
N LEU A 5 -20.70 -22.59 3.07
CA LEU A 5 -21.93 -21.79 3.04
C LEU A 5 -22.94 -22.27 2.00
N LEU A 6 -22.46 -22.81 0.88
CA LEU A 6 -23.29 -23.30 -0.22
C LEU A 6 -24.13 -24.54 0.16
N PRO A 7 -23.57 -25.61 0.77
CA PRO A 7 -24.38 -26.75 1.20
C PRO A 7 -25.39 -26.37 2.28
N VAL A 8 -25.05 -25.45 3.19
CA VAL A 8 -25.97 -24.96 4.22
C VAL A 8 -27.14 -24.18 3.61
N ALA A 9 -26.88 -23.30 2.63
CA ALA A 9 -27.93 -22.56 1.94
C ALA A 9 -28.88 -23.49 1.16
N LEU A 10 -28.34 -24.51 0.48
CA LEU A 10 -29.16 -25.51 -0.24
C LEU A 10 -30.04 -26.32 0.71
N LEU A 11 -29.50 -26.71 1.88
CA LEU A 11 -30.28 -27.42 2.89
C LEU A 11 -31.42 -26.57 3.45
N ILE A 12 -31.18 -25.27 3.68
CA ILE A 12 -32.23 -24.34 4.13
C ILE A 12 -33.34 -24.25 3.08
N VAL A 13 -33.00 -24.04 1.80
CA VAL A 13 -33.99 -23.94 0.71
C VAL A 13 -34.79 -25.23 0.55
N ALA A 14 -34.13 -26.39 0.61
CA ALA A 14 -34.80 -27.70 0.53
C ALA A 14 -35.75 -27.92 1.72
N PHE A 15 -35.31 -27.58 2.94
CA PHE A 15 -36.11 -27.70 4.15
C PHE A 15 -37.33 -26.79 4.15
N THR A 16 -37.15 -25.50 3.81
CA THR A 16 -38.27 -24.55 3.76
C THR A 16 -39.29 -24.91 2.69
N THR A 17 -38.84 -25.39 1.53
CA THR A 17 -39.75 -25.82 0.44
C THR A 17 -40.56 -27.05 0.86
N GLY A 18 -39.90 -28.04 1.48
CA GLY A 18 -40.59 -29.22 2.03
C GLY A 18 -41.60 -28.87 3.12
N LEU A 19 -41.29 -27.90 3.99
CA LEU A 19 -42.22 -27.45 5.03
C LEU A 19 -43.46 -26.76 4.45
N VAL A 20 -43.30 -25.94 3.40
CA VAL A 20 -44.44 -25.32 2.70
C VAL A 20 -45.33 -26.38 2.06
N TRP A 21 -44.75 -27.44 1.48
CA TRP A 21 -45.52 -28.56 0.93
C TRP A 21 -46.33 -29.31 1.98
N GLN A 22 -45.73 -29.57 3.14
CA GLN A 22 -46.39 -30.27 4.24
C GLN A 22 -47.54 -29.45 4.83
N VAL A 23 -47.28 -28.20 5.19
CA VAL A 23 -48.28 -27.35 5.87
C VAL A 23 -49.34 -26.83 4.92
N GLY A 24 -48.95 -26.44 3.70
CA GLY A 24 -49.86 -25.81 2.74
C GLY A 24 -50.68 -26.79 1.92
N PHE A 25 -50.14 -27.97 1.62
CA PHE A 25 -50.73 -28.91 0.66
C PHE A 25 -50.86 -30.34 1.20
N GLY A 26 -50.45 -30.61 2.43
CA GLY A 26 -50.45 -31.95 3.01
C GLY A 26 -49.53 -32.92 2.25
N PHE A 27 -48.53 -32.40 1.53
CA PHE A 27 -47.61 -33.21 0.73
C PHE A 27 -46.35 -33.48 1.54
N TYR A 28 -46.07 -34.76 1.78
CA TYR A 28 -44.94 -35.23 2.58
C TYR A 28 -43.85 -35.77 1.66
N PRO A 29 -42.78 -35.00 1.35
CA PRO A 29 -41.79 -35.38 0.34
C PRO A 29 -40.96 -36.62 0.72
N LEU A 30 -40.94 -37.01 1.98
CA LEU A 30 -40.26 -38.21 2.47
C LEU A 30 -41.15 -39.47 2.43
N GLU A 31 -42.45 -39.33 2.17
CA GLU A 31 -43.39 -40.44 2.14
C GLU A 31 -43.68 -40.90 0.71
N ALA A 32 -43.57 -42.20 0.47
CA ALA A 32 -43.82 -42.79 -0.86
C ALA A 32 -45.25 -42.54 -1.37
N ALA A 33 -46.24 -42.49 -0.47
CA ALA A 33 -47.64 -42.27 -0.81
C ALA A 33 -47.88 -40.93 -1.52
N SER A 34 -47.18 -39.87 -1.07
CA SER A 34 -47.25 -38.54 -1.70
C SER A 34 -46.78 -38.57 -3.15
N TRP A 35 -45.74 -39.36 -3.45
CA TRP A 35 -45.21 -39.50 -4.81
C TRP A 35 -46.09 -40.38 -5.71
N ILE A 36 -46.69 -41.43 -5.16
CA ILE A 36 -47.68 -42.25 -5.87
C ILE A 36 -48.86 -41.38 -6.29
N TRP A 37 -49.36 -40.53 -5.39
CA TRP A 37 -50.42 -39.58 -5.70
C TRP A 37 -50.04 -38.62 -6.84
N VAL A 38 -48.80 -38.10 -6.86
CA VAL A 38 -48.32 -37.25 -7.97
C VAL A 38 -48.30 -38.01 -9.30
N GLN A 39 -47.89 -39.29 -9.28
CA GLN A 39 -47.90 -40.12 -10.49
C GLN A 39 -49.32 -40.33 -11.02
N ASP A 40 -50.28 -40.61 -10.14
CA ASP A 40 -51.68 -40.80 -10.53
C ASP A 40 -52.32 -39.48 -11.01
N TYR A 41 -52.01 -38.36 -10.36
CA TYR A 41 -52.39 -37.02 -10.82
C TYR A 41 -51.85 -36.72 -12.22
N LEU A 42 -50.58 -37.03 -12.47
CA LEU A 42 -49.93 -36.84 -13.77
C LEU A 42 -50.58 -37.70 -14.87
N ARG A 43 -50.94 -38.95 -14.56
CA ARG A 43 -51.63 -39.84 -15.50
C ARG A 43 -53.04 -39.35 -15.81
N ALA A 44 -53.75 -38.80 -14.83
CA ALA A 44 -55.13 -38.34 -14.98
C ALA A 44 -55.23 -36.99 -15.72
N TYR A 45 -54.34 -36.04 -15.39
CA TYR A 45 -54.44 -34.65 -15.87
C TYR A 45 -53.36 -34.26 -16.88
N HIS A 46 -52.37 -35.13 -17.13
CA HIS A 46 -51.23 -34.87 -18.03
C HIS A 46 -50.44 -33.59 -17.70
N GLN A 47 -50.52 -33.10 -16.47
CA GLN A 47 -49.83 -31.90 -15.99
C GLN A 47 -49.45 -32.05 -14.52
N LEU A 48 -48.41 -31.32 -14.10
CA LEU A 48 -48.00 -31.32 -12.69
C LEU A 48 -48.99 -30.53 -11.82
N PRO A 49 -49.20 -30.94 -10.56
CA PRO A 49 -49.89 -30.12 -9.58
C PRO A 49 -49.28 -28.72 -9.49
N LEU A 50 -50.13 -27.70 -9.42
CA LEU A 50 -49.71 -26.30 -9.46
C LEU A 50 -48.64 -25.97 -8.41
N PHE A 51 -48.76 -26.52 -7.20
CA PHE A 51 -47.80 -26.26 -6.12
C PHE A 51 -46.39 -26.79 -6.42
N LEU A 52 -46.27 -27.95 -7.09
CA LEU A 52 -44.98 -28.49 -7.53
C LEU A 52 -44.38 -27.61 -8.63
N THR A 53 -45.21 -27.20 -9.60
CA THR A 53 -44.79 -26.31 -10.70
C THR A 53 -44.28 -24.97 -10.17
N VAL A 54 -45.04 -24.31 -9.29
CA VAL A 54 -44.64 -23.02 -8.68
C VAL A 54 -43.38 -23.17 -7.85
N SER A 55 -43.24 -24.27 -7.10
CA SER A 55 -42.05 -24.53 -6.27
C SER A 55 -40.80 -24.77 -7.11
N LEU A 56 -40.92 -25.48 -8.24
CA LEU A 56 -39.81 -25.68 -9.18
C LEU A 56 -39.30 -24.35 -9.73
N PHE A 57 -40.19 -23.47 -10.18
CA PHE A 57 -39.81 -22.14 -10.66
C PHE A 57 -39.28 -21.24 -9.55
N GLY A 58 -39.86 -21.30 -8.35
CA GLY A 58 -39.40 -20.53 -7.18
C GLY A 58 -37.99 -20.93 -6.73
N VAL A 59 -37.71 -22.23 -6.64
CA VAL A 59 -36.37 -22.75 -6.31
C VAL A 59 -35.36 -22.37 -7.39
N ALA A 60 -35.72 -22.52 -8.68
CA ALA A 60 -34.85 -22.12 -9.78
C ALA A 60 -34.50 -20.62 -9.73
N ALA A 61 -35.49 -19.74 -9.49
CA ALA A 61 -35.27 -18.31 -9.35
C ALA A 61 -34.38 -17.98 -8.14
N ALA A 62 -34.61 -18.63 -6.99
CA ALA A 62 -33.80 -18.44 -5.79
C ALA A 62 -32.34 -18.86 -5.99
N LEU A 63 -32.09 -19.96 -6.73
CA LEU A 63 -30.74 -20.39 -7.08
C LEU A 63 -30.04 -19.40 -8.01
N ILE A 64 -30.75 -18.86 -9.01
CA ILE A 64 -30.21 -17.82 -9.90
C ILE A 64 -29.84 -16.57 -9.09
N ILE A 65 -30.72 -16.11 -8.20
CA ILE A 65 -30.46 -14.95 -7.32
C ILE A 65 -29.25 -15.21 -6.42
N LEU A 66 -29.15 -16.40 -5.83
CA LEU A 66 -28.00 -16.79 -5.00
C LEU A 66 -26.70 -16.76 -5.79
N ILE A 67 -26.68 -17.29 -7.02
CA ILE A 67 -25.50 -17.26 -7.90
C ILE A 67 -25.10 -15.81 -8.21
N VAL A 68 -26.05 -14.95 -8.58
CA VAL A 68 -25.80 -13.53 -8.87
C VAL A 68 -25.26 -12.80 -7.64
N LEU A 69 -25.82 -13.04 -6.44
CA LEU A 69 -25.35 -12.44 -5.19
C LEU A 69 -23.94 -12.93 -4.83
N LEU A 70 -23.64 -14.22 -5.01
CA LEU A 70 -22.31 -14.77 -4.79
C LEU A 70 -21.29 -14.17 -5.77
N GLN A 71 -21.66 -13.97 -7.04
CA GLN A 71 -20.83 -13.29 -8.04
C GLN A 71 -20.61 -11.81 -7.70
N ALA A 72 -21.65 -11.09 -7.25
CA ALA A 72 -21.56 -9.71 -6.81
C ALA A 72 -20.69 -9.56 -5.55
N LEU A 73 -20.80 -10.49 -4.60
CA LEU A 73 -19.96 -10.48 -3.40
C LEU A 73 -18.51 -10.85 -3.73
N ALA A 74 -18.30 -11.84 -4.61
CA ALA A 74 -16.98 -12.24 -5.07
C ALA A 74 -16.26 -11.10 -5.80
N SER A 75 -16.97 -10.33 -6.62
CA SER A 75 -16.39 -9.16 -7.32
C SER A 75 -16.04 -8.02 -6.36
N ARG A 76 -16.78 -7.83 -5.25
CA ARG A 76 -16.42 -6.85 -4.21
C ARG A 76 -15.27 -7.27 -3.31
N ILE A 77 -15.10 -8.57 -3.07
CA ILE A 77 -13.95 -9.12 -2.34
C ILE A 77 -12.72 -9.27 -3.27
N GLY A 78 -12.92 -9.20 -4.59
CA GLY A 78 -11.89 -9.28 -5.63
C GLY A 78 -11.06 -8.01 -5.84
N GLY A 79 -11.13 -7.05 -4.93
CA GLY A 79 -10.18 -5.95 -4.87
C GLY A 79 -8.99 -6.33 -3.99
N ARG A 80 -7.86 -6.65 -4.63
CA ARG A 80 -6.48 -6.75 -4.09
C ARG A 80 -6.02 -8.17 -3.71
N THR A 81 -5.00 -8.62 -4.45
CA THR A 81 -3.95 -9.60 -4.05
C THR A 81 -4.27 -11.09 -3.89
N THR A 82 -4.93 -11.77 -4.83
CA THR A 82 -4.78 -13.26 -4.88
C THR A 82 -4.81 -13.92 -6.25
N HIS A 83 -5.21 -13.25 -7.33
CA HIS A 83 -5.19 -13.86 -8.66
C HIS A 83 -4.44 -12.95 -9.61
N GLY A 84 -3.14 -13.20 -9.76
CA GLY A 84 -2.48 -12.96 -11.03
C GLY A 84 -3.12 -13.94 -12.02
N GLY A 85 -4.19 -13.50 -12.68
CA GLY A 85 -4.82 -14.24 -13.76
C GLY A 85 -3.75 -14.51 -14.80
N ARG A 86 -3.31 -15.76 -14.86
CA ARG A 86 -2.49 -16.26 -15.94
C ARG A 86 -3.43 -16.32 -17.14
N ASP A 87 -3.33 -15.34 -18.03
CA ASP A 87 -3.82 -15.54 -19.39
C ASP A 87 -2.87 -16.57 -20.01
N ASP A 88 -3.32 -17.83 -20.03
CA ASP A 88 -2.57 -18.99 -20.53
C ASP A 88 -2.24 -18.92 -22.04
N THR A 89 -2.59 -17.81 -22.69
CA THR A 89 -2.28 -17.52 -24.10
C THR A 89 -0.89 -16.91 -24.29
N THR A 90 -0.18 -16.55 -23.22
CA THR A 90 1.15 -15.90 -23.30
C THR A 90 2.26 -16.78 -22.72
N LEU A 91 3.11 -17.33 -23.62
CA LEU A 91 4.21 -18.25 -23.26
C LEU A 91 5.21 -17.63 -22.25
N HIS A 92 5.33 -16.29 -22.22
CA HIS A 92 6.26 -15.54 -21.37
C HIS A 92 5.56 -14.65 -20.33
N GLY A 93 4.25 -14.80 -20.15
CA GLY A 93 3.44 -14.02 -19.23
C GLY A 93 2.91 -12.68 -19.78
N SER A 94 2.07 -12.02 -18.99
CA SER A 94 1.31 -10.82 -19.36
C SER A 94 2.01 -9.50 -18.98
N ALA A 95 3.29 -9.55 -18.60
CA ALA A 95 4.04 -8.38 -18.18
C ALA A 95 4.20 -7.38 -19.34
N ARG A 96 3.77 -6.15 -19.12
CA ARG A 96 3.93 -5.04 -20.07
C ARG A 96 4.28 -3.76 -19.34
N TRP A 97 4.81 -2.77 -20.06
CA TRP A 97 4.97 -1.43 -19.52
C TRP A 97 3.63 -0.89 -19.04
N ALA A 98 3.67 -0.26 -17.87
CA ALA A 98 2.50 0.37 -17.28
C ALA A 98 2.04 1.55 -18.16
N THR A 99 0.73 1.74 -18.21
CA THR A 99 0.07 2.94 -18.75
C THR A 99 -0.33 3.86 -17.60
N GLN A 100 -0.73 5.10 -17.90
CA GLN A 100 -1.22 6.02 -16.88
C GLN A 100 -2.44 5.46 -16.12
N ALA A 101 -3.29 4.69 -16.80
CA ALA A 101 -4.44 4.04 -16.18
C ALA A 101 -3.99 2.99 -15.14
N ASP A 102 -3.01 2.17 -15.47
CA ASP A 102 -2.47 1.14 -14.55
C ASP A 102 -1.88 1.79 -13.28
N VAL A 103 -1.12 2.88 -13.45
CA VAL A 103 -0.50 3.60 -12.33
C VAL A 103 -1.54 4.31 -11.45
N LYS A 104 -2.65 4.76 -12.04
CA LYS A 104 -3.77 5.30 -11.28
C LYS A 104 -4.50 4.19 -10.52
N GLN A 105 -4.72 3.04 -11.16
CA GLN A 105 -5.39 1.89 -10.56
C GLN A 105 -4.58 1.24 -9.44
N SER A 106 -3.24 1.23 -9.54
CA SER A 106 -2.36 0.70 -8.50
C SER A 106 -2.39 1.51 -7.20
N GLY A 107 -2.91 2.74 -7.23
CA GLY A 107 -2.97 3.63 -6.06
C GLY A 107 -1.64 4.31 -5.75
N LEU A 108 -0.60 4.12 -6.56
CA LEU A 108 0.74 4.68 -6.32
C LEU A 108 0.80 6.20 -6.45
N MET A 109 -0.22 6.84 -7.01
CA MET A 109 -0.30 8.30 -7.15
C MET A 109 -0.76 9.03 -5.86
N GLY A 110 -0.80 8.32 -4.74
CA GLY A 110 -1.14 8.83 -3.41
C GLY A 110 -0.14 9.87 -2.87
N LYS A 111 -0.50 10.50 -1.74
CA LYS A 111 0.33 11.51 -1.07
C LYS A 111 1.19 10.91 0.07
N THR A 112 0.74 9.80 0.63
CA THR A 112 1.39 9.04 1.70
C THR A 112 2.10 7.82 1.11
N GLY A 113 2.95 7.16 1.88
CA GLY A 113 3.73 6.03 1.39
C GLY A 113 5.23 6.30 1.25
N VAL A 114 5.99 5.21 1.16
CA VAL A 114 7.40 5.23 0.78
C VAL A 114 7.52 5.53 -0.71
N VAL A 115 8.52 6.31 -1.11
CA VAL A 115 8.72 6.69 -2.51
C VAL A 115 9.30 5.51 -3.28
N VAL A 116 8.60 5.08 -4.33
CA VAL A 116 8.98 3.92 -5.17
C VAL A 116 9.36 4.30 -6.60
N GLY A 117 9.15 5.56 -7.00
CA GLY A 117 9.54 6.04 -8.31
C GLY A 117 8.87 7.35 -8.70
N GLY A 118 8.84 7.63 -10.00
CA GLY A 118 8.19 8.81 -10.57
C GLY A 118 7.55 8.49 -11.91
N TRP A 119 6.39 9.11 -12.15
CA TRP A 119 5.66 9.02 -13.41
C TRP A 119 5.81 10.33 -14.20
N PRO A 120 6.30 10.30 -15.46
CA PRO A 120 6.42 11.52 -16.26
C PRO A 120 5.03 12.07 -16.61
N GLY A 121 4.79 13.34 -16.29
CA GLY A 121 3.60 14.07 -16.72
C GLY A 121 3.77 14.72 -18.09
N LEU A 122 2.64 15.06 -18.71
CA LEU A 122 2.60 15.69 -20.05
C LEU A 122 3.36 17.02 -20.13
N THR A 123 3.45 17.75 -19.02
CA THR A 123 4.12 19.06 -18.92
C THR A 123 5.57 18.96 -18.47
N GLY A 124 6.19 17.77 -18.56
CA GLY A 124 7.54 17.50 -18.06
C GLY A 124 7.64 17.38 -16.53
N LYS A 125 6.55 17.68 -15.79
CA LYS A 125 6.50 17.50 -14.35
C LYS A 125 6.42 16.02 -13.99
N VAL A 126 7.37 15.52 -13.20
CA VAL A 126 7.35 14.15 -12.69
C VAL A 126 6.47 14.07 -11.45
N ARG A 127 5.48 13.17 -11.47
CA ARG A 127 4.66 12.86 -10.31
C ARG A 127 5.28 11.73 -9.51
N THR A 128 5.62 11.97 -8.25
CA THR A 128 6.16 10.94 -7.36
C THR A 128 5.15 9.81 -7.16
N LEU A 129 5.65 8.58 -7.23
CA LEU A 129 4.91 7.36 -6.94
C LEU A 129 5.25 6.88 -5.53
N ARG A 130 4.23 6.52 -4.76
CA ARG A 130 4.35 6.16 -3.35
C ARG A 130 3.57 4.90 -3.04
N HIS A 131 4.19 3.99 -2.29
CA HIS A 131 3.57 2.77 -1.80
C HIS A 131 3.22 2.91 -0.32
N ASP A 132 1.94 2.79 0.02
CA ASP A 132 1.40 2.94 1.38
C ASP A 132 0.68 1.67 1.87
N GLY A 133 0.97 0.54 1.21
CA GLY A 133 0.41 -0.76 1.57
C GLY A 133 1.29 -1.53 2.57
N PRO A 134 0.76 -2.63 3.16
CA PRO A 134 1.51 -3.46 4.10
C PRO A 134 2.64 -4.27 3.46
N GLU A 135 2.71 -4.30 2.12
CA GLU A 135 3.70 -5.05 1.36
C GLU A 135 5.10 -4.43 1.47
N HIS A 136 6.13 -5.28 1.42
CA HIS A 136 7.52 -4.84 1.41
C HIS A 136 7.95 -4.34 0.03
N VAL A 137 8.82 -3.33 0.01
CA VAL A 137 9.41 -2.77 -1.21
C VAL A 137 10.88 -3.17 -1.31
N LEU A 138 11.26 -3.78 -2.44
CA LEU A 138 12.64 -4.11 -2.78
C LEU A 138 13.13 -3.19 -3.89
N ALA A 139 14.24 -2.49 -3.67
CA ALA A 139 14.89 -1.67 -4.69
C ALA A 139 16.20 -2.32 -5.14
N PHE A 140 16.23 -2.85 -6.36
CA PHE A 140 17.44 -3.38 -6.99
C PHE A 140 18.08 -2.28 -7.85
N ALA A 141 19.22 -1.75 -7.43
CA ALA A 141 19.87 -0.64 -8.12
C ALA A 141 21.42 -0.68 -7.96
N PRO A 142 22.19 -0.55 -9.07
CA PRO A 142 23.65 -0.59 -9.03
C PRO A 142 24.24 0.62 -8.29
N THR A 143 25.56 0.63 -8.08
CA THR A 143 26.24 1.81 -7.52
C THR A 143 26.07 3.02 -8.43
N ARG A 144 26.02 4.22 -7.84
CA ARG A 144 25.83 5.51 -8.56
C ARG A 144 24.54 5.64 -9.38
N SER A 145 23.58 4.74 -9.24
CA SER A 145 22.23 4.80 -9.86
C SER A 145 21.29 5.85 -9.25
N GLY A 146 21.70 6.50 -8.16
CA GLY A 146 20.86 7.49 -7.48
C GLY A 146 19.82 6.92 -6.51
N LYS A 147 19.91 5.64 -6.10
CA LYS A 147 18.95 5.07 -5.10
C LYS A 147 18.81 5.90 -3.81
N GLY A 148 19.87 6.56 -3.38
CA GLY A 148 19.84 7.48 -2.24
C GLY A 148 18.95 8.70 -2.50
N VAL A 149 19.22 9.43 -3.58
CA VAL A 149 18.51 10.68 -3.91
C VAL A 149 17.12 10.47 -4.50
N GLY A 150 16.87 9.34 -5.17
CA GLY A 150 15.61 9.07 -5.86
C GLY A 150 14.57 8.30 -5.04
N LEU A 151 15.00 7.52 -4.05
CA LEU A 151 14.12 6.65 -3.25
C LEU A 151 14.27 6.91 -1.75
N VAL A 152 15.50 6.80 -1.21
CA VAL A 152 15.75 6.83 0.24
C VAL A 152 15.50 8.22 0.84
N LEU A 153 16.19 9.25 0.35
CA LEU A 153 16.05 10.61 0.87
C LEU A 153 14.62 11.16 0.70
N PRO A 154 13.96 11.04 -0.47
CA PRO A 154 12.57 11.47 -0.61
C PRO A 154 11.63 10.75 0.36
N THR A 155 11.85 9.46 0.61
CA THR A 155 11.08 8.70 1.62
C THR A 155 11.32 9.26 3.01
N LEU A 156 12.57 9.43 3.45
CA LEU A 156 12.89 9.95 4.77
C LEU A 156 12.42 11.39 5.01
N LEU A 157 12.31 12.20 3.96
CA LEU A 157 11.83 13.58 4.06
C LEU A 157 10.30 13.69 4.03
N SER A 158 9.58 12.68 3.56
CA SER A 158 8.12 12.76 3.40
C SER A 158 7.32 11.71 4.18
N TRP A 159 7.96 10.66 4.68
CA TRP A 159 7.32 9.62 5.47
C TRP A 159 6.99 10.14 6.89
N PRO A 160 5.70 10.21 7.27
CA PRO A 160 5.28 10.80 8.54
C PRO A 160 5.50 9.87 9.73
N GLY A 161 5.57 8.55 9.49
CA GLY A 161 5.74 7.56 10.54
C GLY A 161 7.18 7.44 11.06
N SER A 162 7.36 6.62 12.09
CA SER A 162 8.68 6.24 12.60
C SER A 162 9.48 5.46 11.56
N VAL A 163 10.81 5.59 11.60
CA VAL A 163 11.74 4.89 10.72
C VAL A 163 12.93 4.38 11.50
N LEU A 164 13.39 3.18 11.15
CA LEU A 164 14.69 2.65 11.54
C LEU A 164 15.54 2.57 10.28
N VAL A 165 16.70 3.21 10.28
CA VAL A 165 17.56 3.31 9.09
C VAL A 165 18.92 2.70 9.40
N LEU A 166 19.30 1.67 8.66
CA LEU A 166 20.67 1.18 8.65
C LEU A 166 21.51 2.06 7.73
N ASP A 167 22.26 2.98 8.32
CA ASP A 167 23.03 4.00 7.60
C ASP A 167 24.53 3.84 7.82
N ILE A 168 25.14 2.88 7.12
CA ILE A 168 26.57 2.56 7.24
C ILE A 168 27.45 3.79 6.94
N LYS A 169 26.99 4.71 6.09
CA LYS A 169 27.76 5.89 5.68
C LYS A 169 27.43 7.15 6.47
N GLY A 170 26.33 7.18 7.23
CA GLY A 170 25.86 8.36 7.94
C GLY A 170 25.27 9.47 7.06
N GLU A 171 25.16 9.27 5.74
CA GLU A 171 24.69 10.28 4.78
C GLU A 171 23.19 10.57 4.98
N ASN A 172 22.38 9.52 5.21
CA ASN A 172 20.94 9.68 5.40
C ASN A 172 20.65 10.45 6.67
N TRP A 173 21.34 10.11 7.77
CA TRP A 173 21.22 10.82 9.03
C TRP A 173 21.59 12.29 8.88
N ARG A 174 22.76 12.58 8.31
CA ARG A 174 23.26 13.95 8.14
C ARG A 174 22.32 14.82 7.31
N MET A 175 21.69 14.25 6.29
CA MET A 175 20.80 14.99 5.39
C MET A 175 19.36 15.14 5.91
N THR A 176 18.86 14.21 6.72
CA THR A 176 17.41 14.14 7.02
C THR A 176 17.05 14.33 8.49
N SER A 177 17.99 14.12 9.41
CA SER A 177 17.74 14.22 10.87
C SER A 177 17.15 15.58 11.27
N GLY A 178 17.73 16.68 10.79
CA GLY A 178 17.25 18.03 11.09
C GLY A 178 15.83 18.29 10.59
N TRP A 179 15.50 17.87 9.36
CA TRP A 179 14.15 17.98 8.82
C TRP A 179 13.15 17.18 9.64
N ARG A 180 13.46 15.91 9.94
CA ARG A 180 12.56 15.04 10.72
C ARG A 180 12.38 15.54 12.16
N ALA A 181 13.42 16.11 12.78
CA ALA A 181 13.31 16.80 14.07
C ALA A 181 12.36 18.01 13.98
N ALA A 182 12.45 18.81 12.91
CA ALA A 182 11.56 19.95 12.69
C ALA A 182 10.09 19.53 12.47
N GLN A 183 9.84 18.30 11.99
CA GLN A 183 8.51 17.71 11.95
C GLN A 183 8.02 17.19 13.31
N GLY A 184 8.73 17.48 14.41
CA GLY A 184 8.38 17.07 15.77
C GLY A 184 8.74 15.62 16.11
N GLN A 185 9.53 14.95 15.28
CA GLN A 185 9.92 13.56 15.54
C GLN A 185 11.14 13.48 16.45
N ARG A 186 11.19 12.43 17.26
CA ARG A 186 12.36 12.12 18.09
C ARG A 186 13.45 11.46 17.24
N ILE A 187 14.64 12.03 17.28
CA ILE A 187 15.76 11.65 16.42
C ILE A 187 16.87 11.02 17.26
N LEU A 188 17.15 9.74 17.02
CA LEU A 188 18.09 8.91 17.79
C LEU A 188 19.18 8.31 16.89
N LYS A 189 20.47 8.61 17.14
CA LYS A 189 21.62 8.03 16.42
C LYS A 189 22.27 6.96 17.28
N PHE A 190 22.31 5.72 16.81
CA PHE A 190 23.15 4.67 17.40
C PHE A 190 24.35 4.43 16.50
N ASP A 191 25.54 4.69 17.03
CA ASP A 191 26.81 4.54 16.32
C ASP A 191 27.85 4.04 17.33
N PRO A 192 28.12 2.73 17.38
CA PRO A 192 29.01 2.14 18.37
C PRO A 192 30.48 2.48 18.10
N THR A 193 30.80 3.04 16.94
CA THR A 193 32.17 3.40 16.54
C THR A 193 32.51 4.85 16.83
N ALA A 194 31.50 5.69 17.04
CA ALA A 194 31.71 7.10 17.32
C ALA A 194 32.21 7.31 18.76
N GLU A 195 33.27 8.11 18.90
CA GLU A 195 33.82 8.51 20.21
C GLU A 195 32.81 9.33 21.03
N SER A 196 31.97 10.12 20.36
CA SER A 196 30.93 10.94 20.98
C SER A 196 29.71 11.12 20.06
N GLY A 197 28.58 11.58 20.63
CA GLY A 197 27.35 11.89 19.88
C GLY A 197 26.48 10.69 19.48
N GLY A 198 26.88 9.47 19.83
CA GLY A 198 26.08 8.24 19.68
C GLY A 198 25.32 7.87 20.95
N LEU A 199 24.11 7.34 20.80
CA LEU A 199 23.39 6.69 21.87
C LEU A 199 24.06 5.37 22.24
N ARG A 200 23.85 4.96 23.49
CA ARG A 200 24.28 3.66 24.00
C ARG A 200 23.05 2.77 24.13
N PHE A 201 23.17 1.53 23.68
CA PHE A 201 22.12 0.52 23.77
C PHE A 201 22.73 -0.76 24.29
N ASN A 202 22.09 -1.36 25.30
CA ASN A 202 22.48 -2.66 25.83
C ASN A 202 21.37 -3.68 25.53
N PRO A 203 21.55 -4.58 24.55
CA PRO A 203 20.56 -5.61 24.25
C PRO A 203 20.23 -6.51 25.46
N LEU A 204 21.19 -6.74 26.36
CA LEU A 204 20.98 -7.58 27.55
C LEU A 204 20.02 -6.93 28.55
N ALA A 205 19.90 -5.60 28.57
CA ALA A 205 18.96 -4.89 29.42
C ALA A 205 17.49 -5.07 28.96
N GLU A 206 17.27 -5.51 27.72
CA GLU A 206 15.93 -5.75 27.16
C GLU A 206 15.44 -7.20 27.42
N ILE A 207 16.30 -8.07 27.96
CA ILE A 207 15.92 -9.45 28.30
C ILE A 207 14.96 -9.42 29.48
N ARG A 208 13.71 -9.80 29.24
CA ARG A 208 12.71 -9.95 30.29
C ARG A 208 12.95 -11.27 31.01
N SER A 209 13.16 -11.22 32.33
CA SER A 209 13.27 -12.43 33.15
C SER A 209 11.89 -13.09 33.28
N SER A 210 11.75 -14.30 32.76
CA SER A 210 10.60 -15.17 33.05
C SER A 210 10.81 -15.88 34.39
N VAL A 211 11.07 -15.15 35.47
CA VAL A 211 10.99 -15.71 36.83
C VAL A 211 9.61 -15.36 37.36
N SER A 212 8.63 -16.13 36.91
CA SER A 212 7.32 -16.21 37.54
C SER A 212 7.50 -16.70 38.97
N SER A 213 7.18 -15.84 39.93
CA SER A 213 6.82 -16.26 41.28
C SER A 213 5.70 -17.29 41.14
N GLY A 214 5.92 -18.51 41.62
CA GLY A 214 5.09 -19.66 41.28
C GLY A 214 3.61 -19.51 41.66
N ALA A 215 2.72 -19.92 40.75
CA ALA A 215 1.72 -20.94 41.01
C ALA A 215 0.87 -21.23 39.75
N SER A 216 0.82 -22.51 39.40
CA SER A 216 -0.24 -23.26 38.73
C SER A 216 -0.62 -23.01 37.25
N SER A 217 -0.62 -24.15 36.55
CA SER A 217 -1.41 -24.57 35.38
C SER A 217 -1.12 -23.93 34.01
N ALA A 218 -0.34 -24.69 33.25
CA ALA A 218 -0.77 -25.31 31.99
C ALA A 218 -1.30 -24.42 30.86
N GLY A 219 -0.55 -24.43 29.76
CA GLY A 219 -1.14 -24.50 28.44
C GLY A 219 -1.15 -23.18 27.67
N SER A 220 -0.34 -23.15 26.61
CA SER A 220 -0.50 -22.30 25.42
C SER A 220 -0.23 -20.79 25.58
N ARG A 221 0.95 -20.36 25.11
CA ARG A 221 1.10 -19.45 23.96
C ARG A 221 2.56 -19.06 23.78
N TRP A 222 3.30 -19.90 23.06
CA TRP A 222 4.47 -19.46 22.32
C TRP A 222 3.98 -18.65 21.10
N ALA A 223 3.67 -17.37 21.32
CA ALA A 223 3.56 -16.40 20.23
C ALA A 223 4.83 -15.55 20.28
N GLY A 224 5.81 -15.91 19.46
CA GLY A 224 7.10 -15.23 19.30
C GLY A 224 6.95 -13.84 18.68
N GLY A 225 6.43 -12.89 19.44
CA GLY A 225 6.51 -11.47 19.15
C GLY A 225 7.39 -10.80 20.18
N LEU A 226 8.54 -10.27 19.74
CA LEU A 226 9.33 -9.32 20.53
C LEU A 226 8.46 -8.07 20.75
N VAL A 227 7.73 -8.03 21.86
CA VAL A 227 7.06 -6.82 22.32
C VAL A 227 8.15 -5.94 22.93
N ILE A 228 8.62 -4.94 22.17
CA ILE A 228 9.44 -3.86 22.73
C ILE A 228 8.51 -3.07 23.66
N GLY A 229 8.68 -3.27 24.96
CA GLY A 229 7.90 -2.58 25.99
C GLY A 229 8.33 -1.13 26.05
N GLY A 230 7.37 -0.21 26.07
CA GLY A 230 7.55 1.25 25.96
C GLY A 230 8.23 1.94 27.15
N SER A 231 9.29 1.37 27.73
CA SER A 231 10.07 2.00 28.80
C SER A 231 11.58 2.01 28.53
N SER A 232 12.01 1.89 27.28
CA SER A 232 13.42 2.10 26.93
C SER A 232 13.77 3.57 27.14
N ARG A 233 14.45 3.84 28.26
CA ARG A 233 15.04 5.14 28.62
C ARG A 233 16.22 5.43 27.69
N PHE A 234 15.95 5.69 26.42
CA PHE A 234 16.89 6.44 25.59
C PHE A 234 17.03 7.82 26.24
N ARG A 235 18.22 8.19 26.71
CA ARG A 235 18.49 9.57 27.13
C ARG A 235 18.66 10.40 25.85
N ALA A 236 17.80 11.40 25.64
CA ALA A 236 17.93 12.31 24.51
C ALA A 236 19.22 13.14 24.66
N LEU A 237 19.81 13.55 23.53
CA LEU A 237 20.96 14.45 23.53
C LEU A 237 20.56 15.85 24.02
N PRO A 238 21.47 16.58 24.70
CA PRO A 238 21.23 17.97 25.07
C PRO A 238 21.06 18.90 23.84
N PRO A 239 20.40 20.06 23.99
CA PRO A 239 20.06 20.98 22.89
C PRO A 239 21.25 21.46 22.04
N GLU A 240 22.45 21.44 22.60
CA GLU A 240 23.69 21.84 21.93
C GLU A 240 24.03 21.00 20.69
N TYR A 241 23.66 19.72 20.66
CA TYR A 241 23.90 18.85 19.50
C TYR A 241 22.92 19.06 18.34
N HIS A 242 21.82 19.80 18.56
CA HIS A 242 20.91 20.20 17.49
C HIS A 242 21.43 21.41 16.69
N ALA A 243 22.50 22.08 17.16
CA ALA A 243 22.96 23.35 16.58
C ALA A 243 23.93 23.20 15.39
N GLU A 244 24.59 22.07 15.22
CA GLU A 244 25.54 21.87 14.10
C GLU A 244 24.85 21.75 12.72
N GLY A 245 23.55 21.48 12.69
CA GLY A 245 22.72 21.49 11.48
C GLY A 245 22.02 22.83 11.17
N ARG A 246 22.19 23.86 12.01
CA ARG A 246 21.53 25.18 11.82
C ARG A 246 22.32 26.18 10.98
N LYS A 247 23.51 25.81 10.49
CA LYS A 247 24.20 26.62 9.48
C LYS A 247 23.75 26.16 8.09
N THR A 248 22.94 27.04 7.48
CA THR A 248 22.54 27.11 6.06
C THR A 248 21.68 25.97 5.50
N TRP A 249 20.35 26.12 5.62
CA TRP A 249 19.38 25.79 4.55
C TRP A 249 18.19 26.74 4.62
N ALA A 250 18.44 28.03 4.38
CA ALA A 250 17.37 28.93 3.96
C ALA A 250 17.12 28.64 2.47
N LEU A 251 15.98 28.01 2.16
CA LEU A 251 15.45 28.03 0.79
C LEU A 251 15.22 29.50 0.42
N PRO A 252 15.69 29.99 -0.75
CA PRO A 252 15.41 31.36 -1.15
C PRO A 252 13.90 31.52 -1.34
N THR A 253 13.30 32.41 -0.55
CA THR A 253 11.97 32.97 -0.82
C THR A 253 11.98 33.61 -2.20
N PRO A 254 10.96 33.42 -3.05
CA PRO A 254 10.90 34.10 -4.34
C PRO A 254 10.59 35.58 -4.10
N THR A 255 11.64 36.40 -4.01
CA THR A 255 11.51 37.85 -4.07
C THR A 255 11.16 38.26 -5.49
N ARG A 256 10.09 39.07 -5.62
CA ARG A 256 9.68 39.74 -6.86
C ARG A 256 10.91 40.28 -7.61
N GLY A 257 11.00 39.95 -8.90
CA GLY A 257 12.12 40.35 -9.75
C GLY A 257 12.27 41.88 -9.87
N PRO A 258 13.49 42.39 -10.10
CA PRO A 258 13.70 43.80 -10.39
C PRO A 258 13.16 44.16 -11.78
N ARG A 259 12.61 45.39 -11.88
CA ARG A 259 12.12 46.00 -13.13
C ARG A 259 13.27 46.15 -14.15
N PRO A 260 12.97 46.19 -15.47
CA PRO A 260 13.99 46.44 -16.49
C PRO A 260 14.59 47.84 -16.34
N LEU A 261 15.91 47.94 -16.51
CA LEU A 261 16.64 49.21 -16.57
C LEU A 261 16.45 49.84 -17.96
N GLU A 262 16.16 51.15 -17.99
CA GLU A 262 16.15 51.97 -19.21
C GLU A 262 17.57 52.09 -19.82
N PRO A 263 17.69 52.19 -21.16
CA PRO A 263 18.97 52.41 -21.80
C PRO A 263 19.44 53.87 -21.67
N ALA A 264 20.63 54.05 -21.10
CA ALA A 264 21.31 55.34 -20.99
C ALA A 264 21.85 55.81 -22.35
N SER A 265 21.53 57.05 -22.70
CA SER A 265 22.03 57.79 -23.85
C SER A 265 23.44 58.35 -23.60
N ILE A 266 24.40 58.02 -24.47
CA ILE A 266 25.69 58.70 -24.66
C ILE A 266 25.92 58.63 -26.18
N GLY A 267 25.94 59.71 -26.97
CA GLY A 267 26.69 60.95 -26.78
C GLY A 267 27.80 60.96 -27.84
N SER A 268 27.48 61.48 -29.03
CA SER A 268 28.37 61.58 -30.19
C SER A 268 29.58 62.49 -29.93
N GLY A 269 30.79 62.01 -30.21
CA GLY A 269 32.02 62.80 -30.16
C GLY A 269 33.07 62.21 -31.09
N SER A 270 33.51 63.01 -32.06
CA SER A 270 34.32 62.68 -33.23
C SER A 270 35.84 62.79 -33.00
N ARG A 271 36.60 62.32 -34.01
CA ARG A 271 38.06 62.43 -34.29
C ARG A 271 38.90 61.27 -33.74
N GLY A 272 39.82 60.63 -34.47
CA GLY A 272 40.35 60.79 -35.83
C GLY A 272 41.64 59.96 -36.00
N CYS A 273 41.93 59.56 -37.25
CA CYS A 273 43.21 59.11 -37.83
C CYS A 273 43.83 57.73 -37.46
N ALA A 274 44.12 56.96 -38.52
CA ALA A 274 44.90 55.71 -38.61
C ALA A 274 46.40 56.00 -38.92
N PRO A 275 47.27 55.09 -39.44
CA PRO A 275 47.30 53.61 -39.47
C PRO A 275 48.71 53.00 -39.12
N GLY A 276 48.83 51.66 -39.21
CA GLY A 276 50.10 50.90 -39.32
C GLY A 276 50.25 49.83 -38.23
N GLY A 277 50.67 48.60 -38.45
CA GLY A 277 51.17 47.87 -39.61
C GLY A 277 51.75 46.53 -39.07
N ASP A 278 51.61 45.47 -39.86
CA ASP A 278 52.43 44.25 -39.94
C ASP A 278 52.70 43.35 -38.72
N GLY A 279 52.60 42.03 -38.94
CA GLY A 279 53.30 41.04 -38.10
C GLY A 279 52.69 39.64 -38.09
N GLN A 280 53.22 38.76 -38.92
CA GLN A 280 52.86 37.35 -39.14
C GLN A 280 52.99 36.42 -37.91
N SER A 281 52.21 35.34 -37.97
CA SER A 281 52.36 34.06 -37.26
C SER A 281 53.73 33.40 -37.47
N PRO A 282 54.08 32.43 -36.63
CA PRO A 282 53.81 31.02 -36.99
C PRO A 282 52.76 30.34 -36.10
#